data_AF-A0A834R5N8-F1
#
_entry.id   AF-A0A834R5N8-F1
#
_cell.length_a   1.000
_cell.length_b   1.000
_cell.length_c   1.000
_cell.angle_alpha   90.00
_cell.angle_beta   90.00
_cell.angle_gamma   90.00
#
_symmetry.space_group_name_H-M   'P 1'
#
loop_
_entity.id
_entity.type
_entity.pdbx_description
1 polymer ?
#
loop_
_entity_poly.entity_id
_entity_poly.type
_entity_poly.pdbx_seq_one_letter_code
_entity_poly.pdbx_strand_id
1 'polypeptide(L)'
;MDLLRLPDVILYEIIRKESSFERISELRLVCRKFDQICGQVLNSEFNSLCKNVETLFREIRKKMPRRESNRRKHSLTKQFDCLETLDMRLKMLQLSFDKPIRRKLCCFFPGSILDETNRILRKIRCDNNQSQSNSYDDFMIEELFDQSTMAIEFFRENVEPLFSPMYKKDSSGDRIEEIAPKPSRSFSKCEDLSSSSRSLAIESSCSSKTTASNRLDILSERLIAIETKIDRILDELNVIKNSFYINRQNLSGTCSNEDRDVNYELPRKKPKLG
;
A
#
# COMPACT_ATOMS: atom_id res chain seq x y z
N MET A 1 -12.79 -13.85 17.49
CA MET A 1 -12.33 -14.44 16.21
C MET A 1 -10.83 -14.24 16.11
N ASP A 2 -10.06 -15.29 15.81
CA ASP A 2 -8.61 -15.18 15.61
C ASP A 2 -8.30 -14.93 14.12
N LEU A 3 -8.02 -13.67 13.80
CA LEU A 3 -7.78 -13.19 12.44
C LEU A 3 -6.60 -13.91 11.77
N LEU A 4 -5.64 -14.41 12.55
CA LEU A 4 -4.44 -15.09 12.04
C LEU A 4 -4.73 -16.51 11.52
N ARG A 5 -5.89 -17.09 11.87
CA ARG A 5 -6.32 -18.41 11.41
C ARG A 5 -7.02 -18.38 10.05
N LEU A 6 -7.30 -17.19 9.52
CA LEU A 6 -7.86 -17.05 8.17
C LEU A 6 -6.83 -17.47 7.11
N PRO A 7 -7.28 -18.05 5.99
CA PRO A 7 -6.42 -18.26 4.83
C PRO A 7 -5.81 -16.96 4.32
N ASP A 8 -4.58 -17.01 3.83
CA ASP A 8 -3.82 -15.84 3.40
C ASP A 8 -4.54 -15.04 2.30
N VAL A 9 -5.25 -15.73 1.40
CA VAL A 9 -6.06 -15.10 0.35
C VAL A 9 -7.17 -14.23 0.93
N ILE A 10 -7.84 -14.70 1.99
CA ILE A 10 -8.92 -13.94 2.63
C ILE A 10 -8.35 -12.74 3.37
N LEU A 11 -7.23 -12.94 4.09
CA LEU A 11 -6.57 -11.85 4.80
C LEU A 11 -6.00 -10.80 3.84
N TYR A 12 -5.48 -11.22 2.68
CA TYR A 12 -5.07 -10.34 1.60
C TYR A 12 -6.23 -9.48 1.10
N GLU A 13 -7.40 -10.08 0.80
CA GLU A 13 -8.58 -9.33 0.34
C GLU A 13 -9.15 -8.40 1.41
N ILE A 14 -9.05 -8.76 2.70
CA ILE A 14 -9.43 -7.88 3.81
C ILE A 14 -8.50 -6.67 3.85
N ILE A 15 -7.18 -6.89 3.88
CA ILE A 15 -6.17 -5.83 3.98
C ILE A 15 -6.21 -4.93 2.75
N ARG A 16 -6.42 -5.49 1.56
CA ARG A 16 -6.52 -4.74 0.30
C ARG A 16 -7.70 -3.75 0.27
N LYS A 17 -8.74 -3.96 1.08
CA LYS A 17 -9.88 -3.05 1.21
C LYS A 17 -9.62 -1.87 2.14
N GLU A 18 -8.51 -1.88 2.86
CA GLU A 18 -8.10 -0.74 3.68
C GLU A 18 -7.92 0.51 2.80
N SER A 19 -8.37 1.66 3.28
CA SER A 19 -8.37 2.88 2.46
C SER A 19 -7.03 3.58 2.36
N SER A 20 -6.11 3.27 3.28
CA SER A 20 -4.78 3.89 3.36
C SER A 20 -3.68 2.84 3.30
N PHE A 21 -2.79 2.99 2.33
CA PHE A 21 -1.59 2.20 2.19
C PHE A 21 -0.56 2.52 3.28
N GLU A 22 -0.54 3.74 3.83
CA GLU A 22 0.23 4.06 5.04
C GLU A 22 -0.16 3.15 6.20
N ARG A 23 -1.47 2.97 6.43
CA ARG A 23 -1.95 2.03 7.46
C ARG A 23 -1.54 0.59 7.16
N ILE A 24 -1.60 0.16 5.91
CA ILE A 24 -1.12 -1.17 5.49
C ILE A 24 0.38 -1.33 5.78
N SER A 25 1.18 -0.28 5.58
CA SER A 25 2.61 -0.30 5.92
C SER A 25 2.84 -0.46 7.43
N GLU A 26 2.05 0.20 8.27
CA GLU A 26 2.13 0.03 9.73
C GLU A 26 1.74 -1.38 10.19
N LEU A 27 0.72 -1.97 9.55
CA LEU A 27 0.25 -3.32 9.87
C LEU A 27 1.35 -4.38 9.71
N ARG A 28 2.37 -4.13 8.88
CA ARG A 28 3.54 -5.01 8.74
C ARG A 28 4.30 -5.24 10.04
N LEU A 29 4.24 -4.29 10.98
CA LEU A 29 4.92 -4.38 12.26
C LEU A 29 4.20 -5.30 13.27
N VAL A 30 2.97 -5.74 12.97
CA VAL A 30 2.15 -6.55 13.88
C VAL A 30 2.69 -7.97 14.03
N CYS A 31 2.86 -8.69 12.92
CA CYS A 31 3.43 -10.04 12.95
C CYS A 31 3.94 -10.46 11.56
N ARG A 32 4.69 -11.58 11.48
CA ARG A 32 5.26 -12.09 10.21
C ARG A 32 4.23 -12.35 9.13
N LYS A 33 3.03 -12.83 9.49
CA LYS A 33 1.95 -13.09 8.54
C LYS A 33 1.43 -11.79 7.93
N PHE A 34 1.24 -10.77 8.77
CA PHE A 34 0.87 -9.43 8.31
C PHE A 34 1.97 -8.79 7.47
N ASP A 35 3.24 -8.90 7.87
CA ASP A 35 4.38 -8.38 7.08
C ASP A 35 4.38 -8.93 5.65
N GLN A 36 4.22 -10.25 5.50
CA GLN A 36 4.18 -10.91 4.21
C GLN A 36 3.00 -10.45 3.35
N ILE A 37 1.78 -10.46 3.91
CA ILE A 37 0.57 -10.16 3.15
C ILE A 37 0.48 -8.66 2.82
N CYS A 38 0.75 -7.78 3.78
CA CYS A 38 0.78 -6.34 3.53
C CYS A 38 1.88 -5.98 2.53
N GLY A 39 3.06 -6.61 2.62
CA GLY A 39 4.12 -6.45 1.63
C GLY A 39 3.70 -6.85 0.21
N GLN A 40 2.90 -7.92 0.06
CA GLN A 40 2.31 -8.30 -1.23
C GLN A 40 1.30 -7.27 -1.73
N VAL A 41 0.44 -6.73 -0.86
CA VAL A 41 -0.53 -5.68 -1.22
C VAL A 41 0.20 -4.42 -1.70
N LEU A 42 1.20 -3.95 -0.95
CA LEU A 42 2.00 -2.77 -1.28
C LEU A 42 2.76 -2.95 -2.60
N ASN A 43 3.39 -4.10 -2.82
CA ASN A 43 4.07 -4.41 -4.07
C ASN A 43 3.10 -4.45 -5.25
N SER A 44 1.93 -5.07 -5.06
CA SER A 44 0.90 -5.15 -6.10
C SER A 44 0.44 -3.77 -6.50
N GLU A 45 0.18 -2.89 -5.52
CA GLU A 45 -0.32 -1.56 -5.82
C GLU A 45 0.74 -0.66 -6.42
N PHE A 46 1.98 -0.69 -5.92
CA PHE A 46 3.08 0.06 -6.53
C PHE A 46 3.22 -0.27 -8.03
N ASN A 47 3.22 -1.57 -8.38
CA ASN A 47 3.27 -2.01 -9.77
C ASN A 47 2.04 -1.61 -10.59
N SER A 48 0.85 -1.64 -9.98
CA SER A 48 -0.41 -1.20 -10.60
C SER A 48 -0.35 0.30 -10.93
N LEU A 49 0.07 1.12 -9.98
CA LEU A 49 0.19 2.57 -10.14
C LEU A 49 1.20 2.96 -11.22
N CYS A 50 2.39 2.36 -11.24
CA CYS A 50 3.38 2.59 -12.30
C CYS A 50 2.77 2.34 -13.69
N LYS A 51 2.07 1.21 -13.88
CA LYS A 51 1.43 0.88 -15.16
C LYS A 51 0.28 1.82 -15.51
N ASN A 52 -0.53 2.18 -14.51
CA ASN A 52 -1.68 3.05 -14.70
C ASN A 52 -1.26 4.46 -15.12
N VAL A 53 -0.25 5.02 -14.45
CA VAL A 53 0.31 6.34 -14.78
C VAL A 53 0.98 6.31 -16.15
N GLU A 54 1.81 5.29 -16.44
CA GLU A 54 2.45 5.17 -17.76
C GLU A 54 1.42 5.09 -18.91
N THR A 55 0.34 4.32 -18.70
CA THR A 55 -0.72 4.16 -19.70
C THR A 55 -1.46 5.47 -19.91
N LEU A 56 -1.90 6.13 -18.83
CA LEU A 56 -2.58 7.41 -18.92
C LEU A 56 -1.69 8.49 -19.56
N PHE A 57 -0.41 8.54 -19.17
CA PHE A 57 0.54 9.48 -19.75
C PHE A 57 0.69 9.28 -21.26
N ARG A 58 0.82 8.04 -21.74
CA ARG A 58 0.86 7.72 -23.18
C ARG A 58 -0.42 8.13 -23.91
N GLU A 59 -1.58 7.96 -23.29
CA GLU A 59 -2.87 8.35 -23.88
C GLU A 59 -3.01 9.86 -24.03
N ILE A 60 -2.67 10.63 -23.00
CA ILE A 60 -2.73 12.08 -23.03
C ILE A 60 -1.67 12.63 -23.99
N ARG A 61 -0.45 12.08 -23.98
CA ARG A 61 0.62 12.47 -24.91
C ARG A 61 0.21 12.35 -26.37
N LYS A 62 -0.59 11.34 -26.73
CA LYS A 62 -1.12 11.18 -28.11
C LYS A 62 -2.10 12.28 -28.51
N LYS A 63 -2.83 12.86 -27.55
CA LYS A 63 -3.78 13.96 -27.76
C LYS A 63 -3.11 15.34 -27.80
N MET A 64 -1.85 15.44 -27.37
CA MET A 64 -1.13 16.70 -27.29
C MET A 64 -0.60 17.15 -28.68
N PRO A 65 -0.67 18.46 -28.99
CA PRO A 65 -0.07 19.00 -30.20
C PRO A 65 1.45 18.78 -30.25
N ARG A 66 2.01 18.46 -31.43
CA ARG A 66 3.46 18.29 -31.61
C ARG A 66 4.27 19.58 -31.49
N ARG A 67 3.67 20.74 -31.80
CA ARG A 67 4.36 22.04 -31.73
C ARG A 67 4.21 22.65 -30.35
N GLU A 68 5.33 23.05 -29.76
CA GLU A 68 5.41 23.61 -28.40
C GLU A 68 4.51 24.84 -28.18
N SER A 69 4.45 25.75 -29.14
CA SER A 69 3.60 26.95 -29.07
C SER A 69 2.10 26.63 -28.95
N ASN A 70 1.66 25.54 -29.59
CA ASN A 70 0.29 25.06 -29.49
C ASN A 70 0.09 24.24 -28.21
N ARG A 71 1.13 23.52 -27.77
CA ARG A 71 1.12 22.76 -26.53
C ARG A 71 0.84 23.64 -25.33
N ARG A 72 1.44 24.83 -25.23
CA ARG A 72 1.23 25.77 -24.11
C ARG A 72 -0.19 26.35 -24.01
N LYS A 73 -0.96 26.30 -25.11
CA LYS A 73 -2.33 26.84 -25.18
C LYS A 73 -3.40 25.74 -25.11
N HIS A 74 -3.00 24.48 -25.00
CA HIS A 74 -3.89 23.34 -25.05
C HIS A 74 -4.63 23.17 -23.71
N SER A 75 -5.86 22.65 -23.74
CA SER A 75 -6.63 22.42 -22.51
C SER A 75 -5.99 21.35 -21.60
N LEU A 76 -5.30 20.37 -22.18
CA LEU A 76 -4.67 19.26 -21.45
C LEU A 76 -3.23 19.56 -20.97
N THR A 77 -2.71 20.77 -21.16
CA THR A 77 -1.29 21.08 -20.84
C THR A 77 -0.94 20.82 -19.39
N LYS A 78 -1.75 21.33 -18.46
CA LYS A 78 -1.51 21.15 -17.02
C LYS A 78 -1.59 19.68 -16.62
N GLN A 79 -2.59 18.98 -17.14
CA GLN A 79 -2.77 17.56 -16.90
C GLN A 79 -1.57 16.75 -17.43
N PHE A 80 -1.05 17.12 -18.60
CA PHE A 80 0.13 16.51 -19.19
C PHE A 80 1.39 16.78 -18.35
N ASP A 81 1.64 18.03 -17.95
CA ASP A 81 2.82 18.42 -17.17
C ASP A 81 2.80 17.72 -15.80
N CYS A 82 1.66 17.73 -15.11
CA CYS A 82 1.44 17.02 -13.85
C CYS A 82 1.71 15.50 -13.99
N LEU A 83 1.16 14.86 -15.04
CA LEU A 83 1.41 13.44 -15.30
C LEU A 83 2.85 13.14 -15.67
N GLU A 84 3.52 14.03 -16.41
CA GLU A 84 4.93 13.89 -16.76
C GLU A 84 5.78 13.88 -15.49
N THR A 85 5.55 14.83 -14.58
CA THR A 85 6.23 14.87 -13.28
C THR A 85 5.93 13.62 -12.45
N LEU A 86 4.66 13.20 -12.37
CA LEU A 86 4.26 11.99 -11.63
C LEU A 86 4.94 10.72 -12.17
N ASP A 87 4.95 10.54 -13.50
CA ASP A 87 5.59 9.42 -14.19
C ASP A 87 7.10 9.39 -13.91
N MET A 88 7.77 10.55 -13.94
CA MET A 88 9.19 10.65 -13.59
C MET A 88 9.46 10.24 -12.13
N ARG A 89 8.61 10.64 -11.17
CA ARG A 89 8.75 10.23 -9.76
C ARG A 89 8.58 8.74 -9.56
N LEU A 90 7.53 8.15 -10.14
CA LEU A 90 7.29 6.71 -10.06
C LEU A 90 8.42 5.90 -10.71
N LYS A 91 9.00 6.37 -11.82
CA LYS A 91 10.18 5.73 -12.43
C LYS A 91 11.40 5.75 -11.53
N MET A 92 11.67 6.84 -10.81
CA MET A 92 12.78 6.91 -9.85
C MET A 92 12.61 5.92 -8.70
N LEU A 93 11.39 5.81 -8.17
CA LEU A 93 11.05 4.79 -7.19
C LEU A 93 11.22 3.38 -7.77
N GLN A 94 10.72 3.15 -9.00
CA GLN A 94 10.83 1.85 -9.66
C GLN A 94 12.29 1.47 -9.83
N LEU A 95 13.15 2.36 -10.33
CA LEU A 95 14.58 2.11 -10.46
C LEU A 95 15.24 1.72 -9.13
N SER A 96 14.79 2.27 -8.02
CA SER A 96 15.35 2.02 -6.69
C SER A 96 14.85 0.69 -6.10
N PHE A 97 13.57 0.38 -6.24
CA PHE A 97 12.93 -0.73 -5.52
C PHE A 97 12.70 -2.00 -6.35
N ASP A 98 12.62 -1.90 -7.67
CA ASP A 98 12.18 -2.97 -8.57
C ASP A 98 13.06 -4.23 -8.49
N LYS A 99 14.39 -4.07 -8.51
CA LYS A 99 15.31 -5.21 -8.39
C LYS A 99 15.27 -5.87 -6.99
N PRO A 100 15.37 -5.13 -5.88
CA PRO A 100 15.17 -5.70 -4.53
C PRO A 100 13.84 -6.41 -4.34
N ILE A 101 12.73 -5.83 -4.83
CA ILE A 101 11.38 -6.41 -4.72
C ILE A 101 11.29 -7.72 -5.49
N ARG A 102 11.76 -7.77 -6.74
CA ARG A 102 11.75 -9.01 -7.54
C ARG A 102 12.56 -10.14 -6.91
N ARG A 103 13.64 -9.80 -6.22
CA ARG A 103 14.51 -10.76 -5.52
C ARG A 103 13.98 -11.14 -4.14
N LYS A 104 12.80 -10.65 -3.74
CA LYS A 104 12.20 -10.85 -2.42
C LYS A 104 13.13 -10.42 -1.26
N LEU A 105 13.97 -9.41 -1.49
CA LEU A 105 14.91 -8.86 -0.49
C LEU A 105 14.22 -7.82 0.41
N CYS A 106 13.27 -7.08 -0.16
CA CYS A 106 12.34 -6.23 0.56
C CYS A 106 11.02 -6.17 -0.21
N CYS A 107 9.99 -5.57 0.40
CA CYS A 107 8.82 -5.10 -0.32
C CYS A 107 8.82 -3.57 -0.34
N PHE A 108 7.99 -2.99 -1.20
CA PHE A 108 7.64 -1.58 -1.11
C PHE A 108 7.06 -1.30 0.29
N PHE A 109 7.54 -0.23 0.92
CA PHE A 109 7.23 0.13 2.29
C PHE A 109 6.70 1.55 2.49
N PRO A 110 6.98 2.55 1.61
CA PRO A 110 6.40 3.88 1.75
C PRO A 110 4.91 3.93 1.37
N GLY A 111 4.03 3.53 2.28
CA GLY A 111 2.59 3.44 2.02
C GLY A 111 1.97 4.80 1.67
N SER A 112 2.39 5.87 2.35
CA SER A 112 1.93 7.24 2.10
C SER A 112 2.15 7.71 0.66
N ILE A 113 3.23 7.28 0.00
CA ILE A 113 3.49 7.58 -1.41
C ILE A 113 2.42 6.97 -2.33
N LEU A 114 1.92 5.76 -2.01
CA LEU A 114 0.85 5.12 -2.79
C LEU A 114 -0.47 5.84 -2.60
N ASP A 115 -0.76 6.27 -1.36
CA ASP A 115 -1.95 7.07 -1.03
C ASP A 115 -1.94 8.39 -1.82
N GLU A 116 -0.79 9.08 -1.81
CA GLU A 116 -0.62 10.36 -2.48
C GLU A 116 -0.70 10.23 -4.01
N THR A 117 -0.02 9.23 -4.57
CA THR A 117 -0.10 8.92 -6.00
C THR A 117 -1.54 8.63 -6.42
N ASN A 118 -2.29 7.86 -5.64
CA ASN A 118 -3.70 7.57 -5.90
C ASN A 118 -4.56 8.84 -5.81
N ARG A 119 -4.28 9.74 -4.85
CA ARG A 119 -4.97 11.04 -4.71
C ARG A 119 -4.76 11.89 -5.96
N ILE A 120 -3.52 12.07 -6.39
CA ILE A 120 -3.15 12.83 -7.59
C ILE A 120 -3.79 12.21 -8.83
N LEU A 121 -3.70 10.89 -8.99
CA LEU A 121 -4.25 10.19 -10.15
C LEU A 121 -5.78 10.32 -10.25
N ARG A 122 -6.50 10.25 -9.12
CA ARG A 122 -7.95 10.49 -9.09
C ARG A 122 -8.28 11.91 -9.53
N LYS A 123 -7.53 12.89 -9.05
CA LYS A 123 -7.73 14.30 -9.38
C LYS A 123 -7.52 14.57 -10.87
N ILE A 124 -6.41 14.10 -11.43
CA ILE A 124 -6.10 14.16 -12.86
C ILE A 124 -7.24 13.57 -13.71
N ARG A 125 -7.87 12.48 -13.27
CA ARG A 125 -8.98 11.83 -13.99
C ARG A 125 -10.31 12.58 -13.86
N CYS A 126 -10.56 13.24 -12.72
CA CYS A 126 -11.78 14.00 -12.47
C CYS A 126 -11.76 15.39 -13.14
N ASP A 127 -10.58 16.00 -13.31
CA ASP A 127 -10.40 17.39 -13.78
C ASP A 127 -10.60 17.60 -15.28
N ASN A 128 -11.34 16.71 -15.97
CA ASN A 128 -11.67 16.87 -17.39
C ASN A 128 -12.54 18.11 -17.69
N ASN A 129 -13.06 18.84 -16.68
CA ASN A 129 -14.08 19.87 -16.89
C ASN A 129 -13.93 21.23 -16.17
N GLN A 130 -12.93 21.52 -15.32
CA GLN A 130 -12.94 22.81 -14.59
C GLN A 130 -11.59 23.52 -14.44
N SER A 131 -11.61 24.80 -14.79
CA SER A 131 -10.50 25.76 -14.86
C SER A 131 -10.05 26.33 -13.51
N GLN A 132 -10.22 25.61 -12.39
CA GLN A 132 -10.23 26.24 -11.06
C GLN A 132 -9.60 25.40 -9.93
N SER A 133 -8.46 24.75 -10.16
CA SER A 133 -7.69 24.12 -9.05
C SER A 133 -6.18 24.18 -9.26
N ASN A 134 -5.60 25.36 -9.51
CA ASN A 134 -4.19 25.45 -9.89
C ASN A 134 -3.19 25.43 -8.73
N SER A 135 -3.52 25.92 -7.53
CA SER A 135 -2.52 26.00 -6.45
C SER A 135 -2.38 24.70 -5.65
N TYR A 136 -3.46 23.92 -5.58
CA TYR A 136 -3.44 22.70 -4.79
C TYR A 136 -2.64 21.60 -5.49
N ASP A 137 -2.64 21.51 -6.81
CA ASP A 137 -1.97 20.43 -7.56
C ASP A 137 -0.45 20.47 -7.42
N ASP A 138 0.13 21.67 -7.53
CA ASP A 138 1.58 21.84 -7.41
C ASP A 138 2.08 21.45 -6.01
N PHE A 139 1.36 21.84 -4.96
CA PHE A 139 1.69 21.45 -3.58
C PHE A 139 1.62 19.92 -3.35
N MET A 140 0.62 19.24 -3.92
CA MET A 140 0.52 17.78 -3.81
C MET A 140 1.71 17.07 -4.48
N ILE A 141 2.18 17.59 -5.62
CA ILE A 141 3.32 17.03 -6.34
C ILE A 141 4.63 17.31 -5.59
N GLU A 142 4.79 18.49 -5.00
CA GLU A 142 5.94 18.83 -4.14
C GLU A 142 6.00 17.89 -2.93
N GLU A 143 4.88 17.67 -2.25
CA GLU A 143 4.79 16.73 -1.12
C GLU A 143 5.18 15.30 -1.55
N LEU A 144 4.66 14.83 -2.69
CA LEU A 144 5.05 13.54 -3.26
C LEU A 144 6.55 13.50 -3.60
N PHE A 145 7.11 14.61 -4.06
CA PHE A 145 8.53 14.72 -4.36
C PHE A 145 9.35 14.50 -3.10
N ASP A 146 9.08 15.24 -2.03
CA ASP A 146 9.82 15.14 -0.78
C ASP A 146 9.73 13.73 -0.19
N GLN A 147 8.51 13.18 -0.10
CA GLN A 147 8.28 11.82 0.39
C GLN A 147 9.06 10.78 -0.43
N SER A 148 9.04 10.89 -1.76
CA SER A 148 9.73 9.95 -2.63
C SER A 148 11.26 10.06 -2.53
N THR A 149 11.80 11.25 -2.32
CA THR A 149 13.24 11.45 -2.12
C THR A 149 13.67 10.87 -0.78
N MET A 150 12.96 11.21 0.30
CA MET A 150 13.21 10.66 1.64
C MET A 150 13.14 9.14 1.67
N ALA A 151 12.17 8.53 0.97
CA ALA A 151 12.03 7.08 0.90
C ALA A 151 13.22 6.40 0.20
N ILE A 152 13.72 6.98 -0.89
CA ILE A 152 14.87 6.46 -1.64
C ILE A 152 16.15 6.60 -0.81
N GLU A 153 16.35 7.73 -0.15
CA GLU A 153 17.50 7.97 0.74
C GLU A 153 17.49 6.99 1.91
N PHE A 154 16.36 6.88 2.61
CA PHE A 154 16.20 5.92 3.69
C PHE A 154 16.49 4.49 3.23
N PHE A 155 15.98 4.10 2.06
CA PHE A 155 16.25 2.79 1.48
C PHE A 155 17.74 2.56 1.27
N ARG A 156 18.44 3.50 0.62
CA ARG A 156 19.88 3.39 0.33
C ARG A 156 20.76 3.34 1.57
N GLU A 157 20.38 4.07 2.62
CA GLU A 157 21.17 4.18 3.84
C GLU A 157 20.90 3.04 4.84
N ASN A 158 19.65 2.57 4.92
CA ASN A 158 19.23 1.69 6.01
C ASN A 158 18.82 0.29 5.55
N VAL A 159 18.29 0.16 4.33
CA VAL A 159 17.71 -1.10 3.85
C VAL A 159 18.64 -1.82 2.88
N GLU A 160 19.12 -1.10 1.86
CA GLU A 160 20.01 -1.63 0.83
C GLU A 160 21.30 -2.26 1.37
N PRO A 161 22.00 -1.67 2.37
CA PRO A 161 23.22 -2.24 2.91
C PRO A 161 23.03 -3.61 3.57
N LEU A 162 21.80 -3.91 4.04
CA LEU A 162 21.46 -5.19 4.65
C LEU A 162 21.49 -6.35 3.64
N PHE A 163 21.46 -6.05 2.35
CA PHE A 163 21.47 -7.04 1.28
C PHE A 163 22.88 -7.52 0.90
N SER A 164 23.94 -6.82 1.32
CA SER A 164 25.34 -7.05 0.94
C SER A 164 25.87 -8.49 1.12
N PRO A 165 25.42 -9.28 2.12
CA PRO A 165 25.79 -10.71 2.21
C PRO A 165 25.15 -11.58 1.12
N MET A 166 24.00 -11.17 0.56
CA MET A 166 23.22 -11.96 -0.40
C MET A 166 23.63 -11.70 -1.85
N TYR A 167 24.17 -10.52 -2.17
CA TYR A 167 24.60 -10.16 -3.53
C TYR A 167 25.88 -10.86 -4.01
N LYS A 168 26.71 -11.39 -3.10
CA LYS A 168 27.98 -12.09 -3.46
C LYS A 168 27.76 -13.45 -4.15
N LYS A 169 26.54 -14.00 -4.13
CA LYS A 169 26.24 -15.32 -4.70
C LYS A 169 25.86 -15.29 -6.18
N ASP A 170 25.65 -14.11 -6.77
CA ASP A 170 25.13 -13.95 -8.13
C ASP A 170 26.22 -13.89 -9.23
N SER A 171 27.51 -13.87 -8.86
CA SER A 171 28.61 -13.79 -9.83
C SER A 171 28.95 -15.13 -10.50
N SER A 172 28.36 -16.24 -10.06
CA SER A 172 28.42 -17.55 -10.71
C SER A 172 27.01 -17.93 -11.12
N GLY A 173 26.72 -17.84 -12.42
CA GLY A 173 25.39 -18.02 -13.01
C GLY A 173 24.84 -19.44 -12.94
N ASP A 174 24.62 -19.95 -11.73
CA ASP A 174 23.84 -21.16 -11.49
C ASP A 174 22.51 -20.83 -10.83
N ARG A 175 21.45 -21.43 -11.39
CA ARG A 175 20.09 -21.38 -10.82
C ARG A 175 20.12 -21.94 -9.39
N ILE A 176 19.66 -21.15 -8.42
CA ILE A 176 19.36 -21.67 -7.08
C ILE A 176 17.88 -21.50 -6.79
N GLU A 177 17.28 -22.62 -6.38
CA GLU A 177 15.92 -22.77 -5.85
C GLU A 177 15.59 -21.74 -4.77
N GLU A 178 14.30 -21.44 -4.72
CA GLU A 178 13.61 -20.58 -3.77
C GLU A 178 13.89 -21.00 -2.31
N ILE A 179 14.87 -20.36 -1.68
CA ILE A 179 14.98 -20.32 -0.22
C ILE A 179 14.60 -18.90 0.21
N ALA A 180 13.34 -18.75 0.64
CA ALA A 180 12.84 -17.51 1.22
C ALA A 180 13.70 -17.09 2.43
N PRO A 181 14.20 -15.85 2.50
CA PRO A 181 14.88 -15.37 3.70
C PRO A 181 13.84 -15.04 4.77
N LYS A 182 14.02 -15.60 5.97
CA LYS A 182 13.32 -15.14 7.19
C LYS A 182 13.93 -13.81 7.64
N PRO A 183 13.16 -12.73 7.83
CA PRO A 183 13.64 -11.57 8.58
C PRO A 183 13.44 -11.85 10.07
N SER A 184 14.53 -12.12 10.79
CA SER A 184 14.56 -12.04 12.25
C SER A 184 15.98 -11.78 12.72
N ARG A 185 16.30 -10.51 12.97
CA ARG A 185 17.27 -10.14 14.00
C ARG A 185 16.72 -8.95 14.78
N SER A 186 15.88 -9.27 15.77
CA SER A 186 15.94 -8.60 17.05
C SER A 186 17.24 -9.03 17.74
N PHE A 187 17.94 -8.05 18.33
CA PHE A 187 19.14 -8.22 19.13
C PHE A 187 18.95 -9.22 20.29
N SER A 188 19.83 -10.22 20.41
CA SER A 188 20.26 -10.87 21.67
C SER A 188 21.26 -12.00 21.39
N LYS A 189 22.18 -12.21 22.35
CA LYS A 189 23.40 -13.01 22.30
C LYS A 189 23.20 -14.36 23.03
N CYS A 190 24.04 -15.35 22.67
CA CYS A 190 24.52 -16.52 23.44
C CYS A 190 24.16 -17.95 22.95
N GLU A 191 25.23 -18.64 22.49
CA GLU A 191 25.76 -19.97 22.85
C GLU A 191 25.00 -21.30 22.55
N ASP A 192 25.60 -22.01 21.58
CA ASP A 192 25.90 -23.45 21.37
C ASP A 192 25.24 -24.56 22.20
N LEU A 193 24.73 -25.62 21.52
CA LEU A 193 25.35 -26.96 21.43
C LEU A 193 24.45 -28.01 20.71
N SER A 194 25.13 -28.97 20.09
CA SER A 194 24.74 -30.13 19.24
C SER A 194 23.54 -31.00 19.70
N SER A 195 22.81 -31.76 18.86
CA SER A 195 23.21 -32.94 18.06
C SER A 195 21.91 -33.59 17.48
N SER A 196 21.86 -33.96 16.20
CA SER A 196 21.97 -35.32 15.62
C SER A 196 20.72 -36.24 15.65
N SER A 197 20.32 -36.66 14.44
CA SER A 197 19.88 -38.02 14.01
C SER A 197 18.40 -38.39 13.77
N ARG A 198 18.14 -38.63 12.46
CA ARG A 198 17.63 -39.85 11.78
C ARG A 198 16.13 -40.25 11.80
N SER A 199 15.71 -40.51 10.55
CA SER A 199 14.59 -41.25 9.93
C SER A 199 14.09 -42.54 10.57
N LEU A 200 12.83 -42.92 10.28
CA LEU A 200 12.42 -44.15 9.54
C LEU A 200 10.90 -44.21 9.29
N ALA A 201 10.53 -44.82 8.15
CA ALA A 201 9.16 -45.15 7.72
C ALA A 201 8.69 -46.49 8.31
N ILE A 202 7.37 -46.75 8.32
CA ILE A 202 6.71 -48.07 8.20
C ILE A 202 5.26 -47.85 7.73
N GLU A 203 4.86 -48.64 6.73
CA GLU A 203 3.52 -48.76 6.12
C GLU A 203 2.50 -49.48 7.03
N SER A 204 1.20 -49.27 6.82
CA SER A 204 0.21 -50.37 6.66
C SER A 204 -1.20 -49.84 6.37
N SER A 205 -1.85 -50.54 5.44
CA SER A 205 -3.17 -50.40 4.82
C SER A 205 -4.40 -50.58 5.73
N CYS A 206 -5.56 -50.03 5.36
CA CYS A 206 -6.70 -50.79 4.81
C CYS A 206 -7.97 -49.93 4.56
N SER A 207 -8.80 -50.44 3.65
CA SER A 207 -9.90 -49.78 2.95
C SER A 207 -11.23 -49.81 3.72
N SER A 208 -12.07 -48.77 3.55
CA SER A 208 -13.52 -48.89 3.75
C SER A 208 -14.25 -48.00 2.73
N LYS A 209 -15.03 -48.66 1.86
CA LYS A 209 -15.84 -48.06 0.80
C LYS A 209 -16.96 -47.23 1.43
N THR A 210 -16.94 -45.90 1.23
CA THR A 210 -18.06 -45.02 1.59
C THR A 210 -18.86 -44.70 0.33
N THR A 211 -20.15 -45.03 0.36
CA THR A 211 -21.12 -44.82 -0.72
C THR A 211 -21.27 -43.33 -1.02
N ALA A 212 -21.38 -42.98 -2.29
CA ALA A 212 -21.42 -41.59 -2.78
C ALA A 212 -22.52 -40.72 -2.14
N SER A 213 -23.60 -41.34 -1.65
CA SER A 213 -24.71 -40.67 -0.94
C SER A 213 -24.22 -39.93 0.32
N ASN A 214 -23.44 -40.60 1.17
CA ASN A 214 -22.98 -40.01 2.43
C ASN A 214 -22.01 -38.83 2.21
N ARG A 215 -21.31 -38.78 1.07
CA ARG A 215 -20.42 -37.67 0.76
C ARG A 215 -21.18 -36.41 0.35
N LEU A 216 -22.28 -36.54 -0.39
CA LEU A 216 -23.11 -35.41 -0.78
C LEU A 216 -23.81 -34.80 0.43
N ASP A 217 -24.28 -35.63 1.36
CA ASP A 217 -24.91 -35.15 2.59
C ASP A 217 -23.91 -34.41 3.48
N ILE A 218 -22.71 -34.96 3.70
CA ILE A 218 -21.63 -34.29 4.46
C ILE A 218 -21.20 -32.97 3.79
N LEU A 219 -21.19 -32.91 2.46
CA LEU A 219 -20.85 -31.67 1.74
C LEU A 219 -21.96 -30.62 1.86
N SER A 220 -23.23 -31.02 1.82
CA SER A 220 -24.37 -30.12 2.02
C SER A 220 -24.39 -29.53 3.43
N GLU A 221 -24.15 -30.34 4.47
CA GLU A 221 -24.05 -29.86 5.85
C GLU A 221 -22.89 -28.88 6.03
N ARG A 222 -21.75 -29.16 5.38
CA ARG A 222 -20.59 -28.25 5.40
C ARG A 222 -20.85 -26.95 4.64
N LEU A 223 -21.58 -26.99 3.53
CA LEU A 223 -21.98 -25.81 2.78
C LEU A 223 -22.92 -24.92 3.60
N ILE A 224 -23.95 -25.50 4.21
CA ILE A 224 -24.89 -24.79 5.09
C ILE A 224 -24.14 -24.19 6.30
N ALA A 225 -23.19 -24.93 6.88
CA ALA A 225 -22.36 -24.43 7.97
C ALA A 225 -21.42 -23.30 7.55
N ILE A 226 -21.05 -23.21 6.27
CA ILE A 226 -20.25 -22.11 5.71
C ILE A 226 -21.16 -20.90 5.44
N GLU A 227 -22.30 -21.09 4.80
CA GLU A 227 -23.28 -20.03 4.51
C GLU A 227 -23.72 -19.32 5.79
N THR A 228 -24.11 -20.09 6.82
CA THR A 228 -24.50 -19.54 8.12
C THR A 228 -23.36 -18.81 8.85
N LYS A 229 -22.09 -19.17 8.60
CA LYS A 229 -20.94 -18.43 9.12
C LYS A 229 -20.70 -17.13 8.37
N ILE A 230 -20.92 -17.14 7.05
CA ILE A 230 -20.84 -15.93 6.22
C ILE A 230 -21.89 -14.93 6.66
N ASP A 231 -23.14 -15.36 6.87
CA ASP A 231 -24.23 -14.48 7.31
C ASP A 231 -23.94 -13.83 8.66
N ARG A 232 -23.42 -14.60 9.64
CA ARG A 232 -23.00 -14.05 10.94
C ARG A 232 -21.88 -13.03 10.82
N ILE A 233 -20.91 -13.26 9.93
CA ILE A 233 -19.81 -12.31 9.69
C ILE A 233 -20.36 -11.03 9.04
N LEU A 234 -21.31 -11.15 8.11
CA LEU A 234 -21.95 -9.99 7.47
C LEU A 234 -22.75 -9.17 8.49
N ASP A 235 -23.45 -9.82 9.41
CA ASP A 235 -24.16 -9.14 10.51
C ASP A 235 -23.19 -8.42 11.46
N GLU A 236 -22.10 -9.07 11.86
CA GLU A 236 -21.06 -8.45 12.68
C GLU A 236 -20.41 -7.24 11.98
N LEU A 237 -20.14 -7.35 10.67
CA LEU A 237 -19.60 -6.24 9.88
C LEU A 237 -20.61 -5.08 9.74
N ASN A 238 -21.90 -5.37 9.64
CA ASN A 238 -22.94 -4.34 9.63
C ASN A 238 -23.05 -3.61 10.97
N VAL A 239 -22.92 -4.34 12.10
CA VAL A 239 -22.87 -3.74 13.44
C VAL A 239 -21.63 -2.84 13.59
N ILE A 240 -20.47 -3.31 13.15
CA ILE A 240 -19.22 -2.55 13.18
C ILE A 240 -19.34 -1.29 12.30
N LYS A 241 -19.84 -1.43 11.07
CA LYS A 241 -20.08 -0.32 10.14
C LYS A 241 -21.02 0.73 10.73
N ASN A 242 -22.10 0.30 11.39
CA ASN A 242 -23.03 1.20 12.08
C ASN A 242 -22.37 1.89 13.28
N SER A 243 -21.51 1.19 14.03
CA SER A 243 -20.75 1.78 15.15
C SER A 243 -19.77 2.85 14.67
N PHE A 244 -19.12 2.64 13.53
CA PHE A 244 -18.25 3.65 12.91
C PHE A 244 -19.04 4.84 12.37
N TYR A 245 -20.23 4.62 11.81
CA TYR A 245 -21.10 5.70 11.34
C TYR A 245 -21.58 6.59 12.50
N ILE A 246 -22.00 5.97 13.62
CA ILE A 246 -22.42 6.68 14.83
C ILE A 246 -21.23 7.43 15.47
N ASN A 247 -20.07 6.79 15.59
CA ASN A 247 -18.87 7.46 16.12
C ASN A 247 -18.43 8.64 15.24
N ARG A 248 -18.56 8.54 13.92
CA ARG A 248 -18.27 9.65 13.00
C ARG A 248 -19.24 10.84 13.16
N GLN A 249 -20.52 10.59 13.49
CA GLN A 249 -21.47 11.67 13.79
C GLN A 249 -21.16 12.35 15.15
N ASN A 250 -20.74 11.58 16.16
CA ASN A 250 -20.35 12.12 17.47
C ASN A 250 -19.08 12.97 17.42
N LEU A 251 -18.12 12.66 16.53
CA LEU A 251 -16.94 13.50 16.29
C LEU A 251 -17.25 14.80 15.51
N SER A 252 -18.40 14.90 14.84
CA SER A 252 -18.84 16.15 14.19
C SER A 252 -19.64 17.08 15.12
N GLY A 253 -19.91 16.66 16.36
CA GLY A 253 -20.73 17.39 17.33
C GLY A 253 -19.95 18.28 18.33
N THR A 254 -18.62 18.27 18.33
CA THR A 254 -17.81 19.04 19.29
C THR A 254 -17.12 20.24 18.63
N CYS A 255 -17.90 21.12 18.01
CA CYS A 255 -17.49 22.50 17.74
C CYS A 255 -18.65 23.42 18.12
N SER A 256 -18.71 23.82 19.39
CA SER A 256 -19.47 25.00 19.80
C SER A 256 -18.91 25.55 21.12
N ASN A 257 -18.43 26.79 21.02
CA ASN A 257 -18.26 27.79 22.06
C ASN A 257 -17.02 27.69 22.95
N GLU A 258 -15.92 28.35 22.53
CA GLU A 258 -15.16 29.28 23.39
C GLU A 258 -14.50 30.36 22.50
N ASP A 259 -15.28 31.39 22.14
CA ASP A 259 -14.74 32.71 21.76
C ASP A 259 -14.93 33.63 22.97
N ARG A 260 -13.84 34.17 23.53
CA ARG A 260 -13.80 35.56 23.99
C ARG A 260 -12.37 36.11 24.16
N ASP A 261 -12.14 37.18 23.40
CA ASP A 261 -11.35 38.37 23.70
C ASP A 261 -9.81 38.27 23.81
N VAL A 262 -9.14 38.49 22.68
CA VAL A 262 -7.84 39.20 22.67
C VAL A 262 -7.88 40.34 21.65
N ASN A 263 -7.94 41.55 22.20
CA ASN A 263 -7.87 42.84 21.51
C ASN A 263 -6.47 43.02 20.87
N TYR A 264 -6.40 43.27 19.56
CA TYR A 264 -5.21 43.80 18.91
C TYR A 264 -5.47 45.24 18.47
N GLU A 265 -4.90 46.20 19.21
CA GLU A 265 -4.84 47.60 18.80
C GLU A 265 -3.89 47.77 17.60
N LEU A 266 -4.43 48.27 16.48
CA LEU A 266 -3.68 48.73 15.32
C LEU A 266 -3.10 50.14 15.56
N PRO A 267 -1.82 50.42 15.26
CA PRO A 267 -1.27 51.77 15.41
C PRO A 267 -1.75 52.69 14.28
N ARG A 268 -2.39 53.80 14.67
CA ARG A 268 -2.86 54.88 13.79
C ARG A 268 -1.69 55.59 13.10
N LYS A 269 -1.74 55.69 11.77
CA LYS A 269 -0.92 56.63 10.98
C LYS A 269 -1.36 58.07 11.28
N LYS A 270 -0.41 58.94 11.64
CA LYS A 270 -0.62 60.40 11.79
C LYS A 270 -0.78 61.08 10.41
N PRO A 271 -1.59 62.15 10.31
CA PRO A 271 -1.80 62.88 9.06
C PRO A 271 -0.64 63.85 8.77
N LYS A 272 -0.38 64.08 7.47
CA LYS A 272 0.49 65.15 6.97
C LYS A 272 -0.25 66.50 7.06
N LEU A 273 0.40 67.50 7.63
CA LEU A 273 0.05 68.92 7.56
C LEU A 273 1.37 69.70 7.47
N GLY A 274 1.48 70.59 6.48
CA GLY A 274 2.64 71.43 6.19
C GLY A 274 3.24 71.13 4.83
#